data_AF-A0A923JXP4-F1
#
_entry.id   AF-A0A923JXP4-F1
#
_cell.length_a   1.000
_cell.length_b   1.000
_cell.length_c   1.000
_cell.angle_alpha   90.00
_cell.angle_beta   90.00
_cell.angle_gamma   90.00
#
_symmetry.space_group_name_H-M   'P 1'
#
loop_
_entity.id
_entity.type
_entity.pdbx_description
1 polymer ?
#
loop_
_entity_poly.entity_id
_entity_poly.type
_entity_poly.pdbx_seq_one_letter_code
_entity_poly.pdbx_strand_id
1 'polypeptide(L)'
;MAQDSEFIDPEFQDGLDLLVPGTKQRVKNLFRIGAELEKESDRGCALVAAAYLENEINELLGCFFVKQGARARAALFDFNGPVGTFSSKIKMSAALGLLPEEIHKSLDLIRKIRNEFAHLHEPLDFESTKIKQQVTNLLPGLDVSQKSIREGFIMKIQSIAATIHLCIAHTFSRMIPEYEQVPICADASEQEIEIAARRLMKTTAPDITYEQAVAMARSFKDIV
;
A
#
# COMPACT_ATOMS: atom_id res chain seq x y z
N MET A 1 20.38 -22.72 -26.64
CA MET A 1 21.60 -22.05 -26.19
C MET A 1 21.31 -21.54 -24.79
N ALA A 2 21.97 -22.17 -23.82
CA ALA A 2 22.00 -21.73 -22.42
C ALA A 2 22.83 -20.44 -22.28
N GLN A 3 22.77 -19.82 -21.08
CA GLN A 3 23.45 -18.59 -20.60
C GLN A 3 22.51 -17.36 -20.72
N ASP A 4 22.08 -16.65 -19.67
CA ASP A 4 22.68 -16.36 -18.36
C ASP A 4 21.62 -16.27 -17.24
N SER A 5 21.56 -17.28 -16.36
CA SER A 5 20.89 -17.17 -15.06
C SER A 5 21.86 -17.63 -13.96
N GLU A 6 22.96 -16.90 -13.86
CA GLU A 6 24.06 -17.08 -12.91
C GLU A 6 24.40 -15.67 -12.42
N PHE A 7 24.54 -15.32 -11.16
CA PHE A 7 24.41 -15.99 -9.86
C PHE A 7 24.21 -14.80 -8.90
N ILE A 8 23.05 -14.69 -8.23
CA ILE A 8 23.02 -13.93 -6.98
C ILE A 8 23.60 -14.88 -5.93
N ASP A 9 24.76 -14.51 -5.39
CA ASP A 9 25.48 -15.22 -4.34
C ASP A 9 24.50 -15.71 -3.25
N PRO A 10 24.47 -17.01 -2.90
CA PRO A 10 23.62 -17.56 -1.85
C PRO A 10 23.70 -16.80 -0.51
N GLU A 11 24.86 -16.22 -0.16
CA GLU A 11 24.98 -15.39 1.06
C GLU A 11 24.24 -14.04 0.95
N PHE A 12 24.09 -13.49 -0.26
CA PHE A 12 23.26 -12.32 -0.53
C PHE A 12 21.77 -12.65 -0.69
N GLN A 13 21.41 -13.93 -0.86
CA GLN A 13 20.01 -14.35 -1.00
C GLN A 13 19.21 -14.22 0.31
N ASP A 14 19.87 -14.22 1.48
CA ASP A 14 19.23 -13.99 2.78
C ASP A 14 19.28 -12.52 3.24
N GLY A 15 20.25 -11.74 2.76
CA GLY A 15 20.44 -10.35 3.19
C GLY A 15 19.29 -9.40 2.80
N LEU A 16 18.64 -9.64 1.66
CA LEU A 16 17.49 -8.81 1.22
C LEU A 16 16.24 -9.06 2.06
N ASP A 17 15.96 -10.31 2.42
CA ASP A 17 14.82 -10.63 3.30
C ASP A 17 15.07 -10.14 4.73
N LEU A 18 16.34 -10.03 5.16
CA LEU A 18 16.73 -9.41 6.43
C LEU A 18 16.42 -7.90 6.45
N LEU A 19 16.66 -7.21 5.33
CA LEU A 19 16.43 -5.76 5.21
C LEU A 19 14.96 -5.40 4.96
N VAL A 20 14.27 -6.22 4.15
CA VAL A 20 12.89 -5.98 3.71
C VAL A 20 12.14 -7.32 3.80
N PRO A 21 11.34 -7.54 4.85
CA PRO A 21 10.71 -8.84 5.10
C PRO A 21 9.84 -9.35 3.94
N GLY A 22 10.08 -10.58 3.52
CA GLY A 22 9.31 -11.27 2.48
C GLY A 22 9.64 -10.86 1.04
N THR A 23 10.72 -10.10 0.83
CA THR A 23 11.19 -9.66 -0.50
C THR A 23 11.33 -10.81 -1.48
N LYS A 24 11.94 -11.94 -1.08
CA LYS A 24 12.13 -13.10 -1.98
C LYS A 24 10.81 -13.63 -2.51
N GLN A 25 9.81 -13.77 -1.65
CA GLN A 25 8.49 -14.24 -2.06
C GLN A 25 7.78 -13.20 -2.95
N ARG A 26 7.90 -11.92 -2.62
CA ARG A 26 7.35 -10.81 -3.41
C ARG A 26 7.96 -10.75 -4.81
N VAL A 27 9.27 -10.90 -4.95
CA VAL A 27 9.96 -10.99 -6.26
C VAL A 27 9.48 -12.19 -7.07
N LYS A 28 9.35 -13.37 -6.44
CA LYS A 28 8.77 -14.55 -7.11
C LYS A 28 7.34 -14.29 -7.60
N ASN A 29 6.52 -13.60 -6.81
CA ASN A 29 5.16 -13.24 -7.22
C ASN A 29 5.16 -12.31 -8.44
N LEU A 30 6.08 -11.34 -8.53
CA LEU A 30 6.22 -10.42 -9.67
C LEU A 30 6.54 -11.16 -10.98
N PHE A 31 7.49 -12.09 -10.95
CA PHE A 31 7.81 -12.91 -12.13
C PHE A 31 6.66 -13.83 -12.51
N ARG A 32 6.01 -14.45 -11.51
CA ARG A 32 4.87 -15.34 -11.75
C ARG A 32 3.70 -14.61 -12.40
N ILE A 33 3.32 -13.44 -11.91
CA ILE A 33 2.21 -12.67 -12.50
C ILE A 33 2.55 -12.19 -13.91
N GLY A 34 3.78 -11.75 -14.17
CA GLY A 34 4.21 -11.40 -15.53
C GLY A 34 4.04 -12.57 -16.51
N ALA A 35 4.57 -13.74 -16.16
CA ALA A 35 4.46 -14.95 -16.97
C ALA A 35 3.01 -15.44 -17.14
N GLU A 36 2.12 -15.17 -16.17
CA GLU A 36 0.69 -15.49 -16.27
C GLU A 36 0.00 -14.53 -17.25
N LEU A 37 0.21 -13.22 -17.09
CA LEU A 37 -0.35 -12.20 -17.98
C LEU A 37 0.10 -12.37 -19.42
N GLU A 38 1.34 -12.83 -19.66
CA GLU A 38 1.86 -13.09 -20.99
C GLU A 38 1.04 -14.15 -21.76
N LYS A 39 0.48 -15.15 -21.06
CA LYS A 39 -0.28 -16.26 -21.66
C LYS A 39 -1.74 -15.95 -21.93
N GLU A 40 -2.26 -14.88 -21.31
CA GLU A 40 -3.66 -14.51 -21.41
C GLU A 40 -4.03 -13.89 -22.76
N SER A 41 -5.31 -13.87 -23.10
CA SER A 41 -5.80 -12.96 -24.16
C SER A 41 -5.61 -11.49 -23.73
N ASP A 42 -5.67 -10.52 -24.64
CA ASP A 42 -5.58 -9.09 -24.25
C ASP A 42 -6.61 -8.72 -23.19
N ARG A 43 -7.83 -9.22 -23.37
CA ARG A 43 -8.92 -9.10 -22.40
C ARG A 43 -8.59 -9.78 -21.07
N GLY A 44 -8.12 -11.04 -21.13
CA GLY A 44 -7.72 -11.79 -19.95
C GLY A 44 -6.62 -11.07 -19.17
N CYS A 45 -5.60 -10.57 -19.86
CA CYS A 45 -4.49 -9.81 -19.31
C CYS A 45 -4.98 -8.58 -18.54
N ALA A 46 -5.85 -7.76 -19.12
CA ALA A 46 -6.40 -6.59 -18.44
C ALA A 46 -7.24 -6.94 -17.21
N LEU A 47 -8.07 -8.00 -17.29
CA LEU A 47 -8.92 -8.45 -16.18
C LEU A 47 -8.09 -9.05 -15.03
N VAL A 48 -7.16 -9.95 -15.34
CA VAL A 48 -6.30 -10.63 -14.38
C VAL A 48 -5.35 -9.63 -13.72
N ALA A 49 -4.76 -8.70 -14.48
CA ALA A 49 -3.87 -7.67 -13.92
C ALA A 49 -4.59 -6.78 -12.91
N ALA A 50 -5.81 -6.34 -13.22
CA ALA A 50 -6.59 -5.51 -12.32
C ALA A 50 -7.03 -6.26 -11.06
N ALA A 51 -7.43 -7.53 -11.18
CA ALA A 51 -7.77 -8.38 -10.05
C ALA A 51 -6.56 -8.64 -9.14
N TYR A 52 -5.38 -8.85 -9.73
CA TYR A 52 -4.13 -9.01 -9.00
C TYR A 52 -3.79 -7.74 -8.20
N LEU A 53 -3.77 -6.57 -8.84
CA LEU A 53 -3.47 -5.30 -8.16
C LEU A 53 -4.52 -4.94 -7.10
N GLU A 54 -5.79 -5.27 -7.32
CA GLU A 54 -6.82 -5.11 -6.29
C GLU A 54 -6.51 -5.95 -5.04
N ASN A 55 -5.98 -7.16 -5.22
CA ASN A 55 -5.56 -8.02 -4.12
C ASN A 55 -4.32 -7.47 -3.40
N GLU A 56 -3.35 -6.92 -4.13
CA GLU A 56 -2.17 -6.30 -3.52
C GLU A 56 -2.54 -5.10 -2.64
N ILE A 57 -3.49 -4.25 -3.06
CA ILE A 57 -3.98 -3.16 -2.21
C ILE A 57 -4.75 -3.68 -1.00
N ASN A 58 -5.48 -4.80 -1.15
CA ASN A 58 -6.16 -5.45 -0.02
C ASN A 58 -5.14 -5.89 1.04
N GLU A 59 -4.03 -6.50 0.63
CA GLU A 59 -2.92 -6.84 1.54
C GLU A 59 -2.36 -5.58 2.22
N LEU A 60 -2.04 -4.53 1.46
CA LEU A 60 -1.54 -3.26 2.00
C LEU A 60 -2.45 -2.64 3.06
N LEU A 61 -3.74 -2.50 2.75
CA LEU A 61 -4.73 -2.00 3.71
C LEU A 61 -4.82 -2.91 4.94
N GLY A 62 -4.78 -4.23 4.73
CA GLY A 62 -4.83 -5.23 5.78
C GLY A 62 -3.60 -5.25 6.68
N CYS A 63 -2.44 -4.82 6.19
CA CYS A 63 -1.21 -4.61 6.96
C CYS A 63 -1.23 -3.29 7.73
N PHE A 64 -1.88 -2.25 7.20
CA PHE A 64 -1.95 -0.93 7.83
C PHE A 64 -3.04 -0.85 8.91
N PHE A 65 -4.22 -1.44 8.68
CA PHE A 65 -5.33 -1.36 9.63
C PHE A 65 -4.97 -1.97 10.98
N VAL A 66 -5.63 -1.48 12.03
CA VAL A 66 -5.63 -2.13 13.35
C VAL A 66 -5.98 -3.59 13.19
N LYS A 67 -5.25 -4.47 13.88
CA LYS A 67 -5.55 -5.91 13.90
C LYS A 67 -6.98 -6.14 14.40
N GLN A 68 -7.80 -6.77 13.58
CA GLN A 68 -9.20 -7.05 13.91
C GLN A 68 -9.45 -8.56 13.98
N GLY A 69 -10.52 -8.93 14.66
CA GLY A 69 -11.03 -10.30 14.58
C GLY A 69 -11.47 -10.64 13.14
N ALA A 70 -11.44 -11.93 12.79
CA ALA A 70 -11.71 -12.41 11.43
C ALA A 70 -13.04 -11.91 10.86
N ARG A 71 -14.11 -11.89 11.67
CA ARG A 71 -15.44 -11.41 11.25
C ARG A 71 -15.44 -9.92 10.89
N ALA A 72 -14.80 -9.08 11.69
CA ALA A 72 -14.73 -7.64 11.45
C ALA A 72 -13.89 -7.34 10.19
N ARG A 73 -12.74 -8.04 10.05
CA ARG A 73 -11.93 -7.96 8.82
C ARG A 73 -12.74 -8.36 7.59
N ALA A 74 -13.46 -9.49 7.64
CA ALA A 74 -14.28 -9.93 6.53
C ALA A 74 -15.35 -8.89 6.16
N ALA A 75 -16.05 -8.32 7.14
CA ALA A 75 -17.07 -7.29 6.89
C ALA A 75 -16.50 -6.01 6.26
N LEU A 76 -15.22 -5.68 6.50
CA LEU A 76 -14.58 -4.52 5.88
C LEU A 76 -14.28 -4.70 4.39
N PHE A 77 -13.80 -5.89 4.03
CA PHE A 77 -13.36 -6.24 2.67
C PHE A 77 -14.40 -7.01 1.85
N ASP A 78 -15.55 -7.35 2.45
CA ASP A 78 -16.71 -7.86 1.72
C ASP A 78 -17.12 -6.90 0.61
N PHE A 79 -17.74 -7.40 -0.46
CA PHE A 79 -18.13 -6.58 -1.61
C PHE A 79 -18.97 -5.35 -1.23
N ASN A 80 -19.86 -5.48 -0.23
CA ASN A 80 -20.68 -4.37 0.27
C ASN A 80 -20.01 -3.58 1.42
N GLY A 81 -18.79 -3.96 1.79
CA GLY A 81 -18.01 -3.35 2.85
C GLY A 81 -17.34 -2.03 2.43
N PRO A 82 -16.84 -1.24 3.40
CA PRO A 82 -16.21 0.07 3.14
C PRO A 82 -15.02 0.04 2.17
N VAL A 83 -14.29 -1.07 2.11
CA VAL A 83 -13.18 -1.30 1.18
C VAL A 83 -13.40 -2.56 0.35
N GLY A 84 -14.65 -2.83 -0.04
CA GLY A 84 -15.05 -4.02 -0.79
C GLY A 84 -14.69 -4.01 -2.27
N THR A 85 -14.63 -2.83 -2.89
CA THR A 85 -14.41 -2.68 -4.33
C THR A 85 -13.02 -2.13 -4.65
N PHE A 86 -12.50 -2.42 -5.84
CA PHE A 86 -11.22 -1.85 -6.30
C PHE A 86 -11.16 -0.33 -6.16
N SER A 87 -12.23 0.38 -6.55
CA SER A 87 -12.29 1.85 -6.44
C SER A 87 -12.23 2.32 -4.98
N SER A 88 -12.98 1.67 -4.07
CA SER A 88 -12.93 2.02 -2.64
C SER A 88 -11.56 1.76 -2.01
N LYS A 89 -10.88 0.67 -2.41
CA LYS A 89 -9.52 0.35 -1.95
C LYS A 89 -8.50 1.41 -2.41
N ILE A 90 -8.54 1.82 -3.68
CA ILE A 90 -7.68 2.89 -4.22
C ILE A 90 -7.92 4.22 -3.48
N LYS A 91 -9.18 4.60 -3.26
CA LYS A 91 -9.52 5.83 -2.53
C LYS A 91 -9.05 5.79 -1.08
N MET A 92 -9.22 4.64 -0.42
CA MET A 92 -8.79 4.46 0.96
C MET A 92 -7.26 4.51 1.08
N SER A 93 -6.52 3.81 0.23
CA SER A 93 -5.04 3.85 0.25
C SER A 93 -4.52 5.27 0.00
N ALA A 94 -5.21 6.05 -0.84
CA ALA A 94 -4.90 7.47 -1.08
C ALA A 94 -5.16 8.35 0.13
N ALA A 95 -6.34 8.22 0.75
CA ALA A 95 -6.69 9.01 1.94
C ALA A 95 -5.75 8.73 3.12
N LEU A 96 -5.18 7.52 3.18
CA LEU A 96 -4.25 7.09 4.22
C LEU A 96 -2.77 7.37 3.87
N GLY A 97 -2.48 7.86 2.66
CA GLY A 97 -1.11 8.15 2.22
C GLY A 97 -0.23 6.91 2.06
N LEU A 98 -0.82 5.75 1.75
CA LEU A 98 -0.08 4.47 1.71
C LEU A 98 0.68 4.23 0.40
N LEU A 99 0.32 4.94 -0.68
CA LEU A 99 1.01 4.87 -1.97
C LEU A 99 1.27 6.28 -2.52
N PRO A 100 2.30 6.45 -3.36
CA PRO A 100 2.52 7.69 -4.10
C PRO A 100 1.32 8.06 -4.99
N GLU A 101 1.12 9.35 -5.22
CA GLU A 101 0.02 9.86 -6.03
C GLU A 101 0.02 9.30 -7.47
N GLU A 102 1.20 9.11 -8.06
CA GLU A 102 1.36 8.53 -9.40
C GLU A 102 0.85 7.08 -9.47
N ILE A 103 1.07 6.31 -8.40
CA ILE A 103 0.57 4.94 -8.29
C ILE A 103 -0.96 4.95 -8.19
N HIS A 104 -1.55 5.84 -7.39
CA HIS A 104 -3.00 5.97 -7.31
C HIS A 104 -3.64 6.33 -8.66
N LYS A 105 -3.05 7.28 -9.40
CA LYS A 105 -3.50 7.66 -10.75
C LYS A 105 -3.43 6.46 -11.71
N SER A 106 -2.33 5.71 -11.66
CA SER A 106 -2.13 4.53 -12.51
C SER A 106 -3.12 3.40 -12.17
N LEU A 107 -3.39 3.16 -10.89
CA LEU A 107 -4.38 2.18 -10.44
C LEU A 107 -5.80 2.54 -10.90
N ASP A 108 -6.21 3.81 -10.81
CA ASP A 108 -7.52 4.24 -11.32
C ASP A 108 -7.60 4.09 -12.85
N LEU A 109 -6.49 4.33 -13.57
CA LEU A 109 -6.43 4.12 -15.01
C LEU A 109 -6.52 2.63 -15.38
N ILE A 110 -5.87 1.74 -14.63
CA ILE A 110 -6.00 0.28 -14.81
C ILE A 110 -7.43 -0.18 -14.53
N ARG A 111 -8.08 0.37 -13.50
CA ARG A 111 -9.51 0.10 -13.22
C ARG A 111 -10.39 0.52 -14.40
N LYS A 112 -10.08 1.64 -15.07
CA LYS A 112 -10.77 2.08 -16.29
C LYS A 112 -10.51 1.14 -17.46
N ILE A 113 -9.24 0.82 -17.75
CA ILE A 113 -8.85 -0.14 -18.80
C ILE A 113 -9.60 -1.47 -18.62
N ARG A 114 -9.59 -2.04 -17.40
CA ARG A 114 -10.35 -3.25 -17.07
C ARG A 114 -11.83 -3.14 -17.42
N ASN A 115 -12.45 -2.01 -17.08
CA ASN A 115 -13.87 -1.78 -17.37
C ASN A 115 -14.14 -1.73 -18.88
N GLU A 116 -13.28 -1.08 -19.67
CA GLU A 116 -13.37 -1.08 -21.14
C GLU A 116 -13.34 -2.51 -21.68
N PHE A 117 -12.36 -3.32 -21.25
CA PHE A 117 -12.28 -4.74 -21.62
C PHE A 117 -13.44 -5.60 -21.08
N ALA A 118 -14.14 -5.16 -20.03
CA ALA A 118 -15.31 -5.87 -19.50
C ALA A 118 -16.57 -5.65 -20.34
N HIS A 119 -16.66 -4.56 -21.11
CA HIS A 119 -17.81 -4.27 -21.97
C HIS A 119 -17.86 -5.23 -23.17
N LEU A 120 -18.76 -6.21 -23.11
CA LEU A 120 -18.80 -7.40 -23.96
C LEU A 120 -19.09 -7.18 -25.47
N HIS A 121 -19.49 -5.99 -25.90
CA HIS A 121 -20.10 -5.78 -27.22
C HIS A 121 -19.12 -5.28 -28.29
N GLU A 122 -17.92 -4.83 -27.92
CA GLU A 122 -16.92 -4.30 -28.86
C GLU A 122 -15.66 -5.18 -28.87
N PRO A 123 -15.12 -5.54 -30.05
CA PRO A 123 -13.79 -6.13 -30.12
C PRO A 123 -12.76 -5.08 -29.68
N LEU A 124 -12.05 -5.36 -28.58
CA LEU A 124 -11.06 -4.47 -27.98
C LEU A 124 -9.77 -5.25 -27.69
N ASP A 125 -8.64 -4.62 -28.00
CA ASP A 125 -7.29 -5.15 -27.83
C ASP A 125 -6.32 -4.04 -27.36
N PHE A 126 -5.05 -4.38 -27.14
CA PHE A 126 -4.05 -3.39 -26.72
C PHE A 126 -3.63 -2.40 -27.81
N GLU A 127 -3.92 -2.67 -29.08
CA GLU A 127 -3.59 -1.76 -30.19
C GLU A 127 -4.70 -0.75 -30.50
N SER A 128 -5.90 -0.97 -29.96
CA SER A 128 -7.02 -0.05 -29.98
C SER A 128 -6.59 1.33 -29.47
N THR A 129 -6.82 2.38 -30.27
CA THR A 129 -6.31 3.76 -30.02
C THR A 129 -6.53 4.23 -28.58
N LYS A 130 -7.72 3.96 -28.04
CA LYS A 130 -8.09 4.32 -26.66
C LYS A 130 -7.25 3.58 -25.62
N ILE A 131 -7.12 2.26 -25.73
CA ILE A 131 -6.34 1.44 -24.79
C ILE A 131 -4.87 1.79 -24.89
N LYS A 132 -4.33 1.90 -26.09
CA LYS A 132 -2.94 2.30 -26.33
C LYS A 132 -2.59 3.62 -25.64
N GLN A 133 -3.44 4.63 -25.79
CA GLN A 133 -3.25 5.91 -25.12
C GLN A 133 -3.31 5.77 -23.58
N GLN A 134 -4.25 4.99 -23.06
CA GLN A 134 -4.35 4.74 -21.62
C GLN A 134 -3.10 4.02 -21.09
N VAL A 135 -2.58 3.00 -21.78
CA VAL A 135 -1.36 2.28 -21.37
C VAL A 135 -0.12 3.19 -21.42
N THR A 136 0.00 4.05 -22.43
CA THR A 136 1.09 5.02 -22.50
C THR A 136 1.08 5.98 -21.30
N ASN A 137 -0.11 6.37 -20.83
CA ASN A 137 -0.28 7.28 -19.69
C ASN A 137 -0.11 6.61 -18.31
N LEU A 138 0.04 5.28 -18.23
CA LEU A 138 0.42 4.61 -16.99
C LEU A 138 1.88 4.93 -16.67
N LEU A 139 2.20 5.34 -15.44
CA LEU A 139 3.58 5.63 -15.02
C LEU A 139 4.40 6.40 -16.07
N PRO A 140 4.03 7.64 -16.45
CA PRO A 140 4.68 8.36 -17.55
C PRO A 140 6.17 8.63 -17.30
N GLY A 141 6.64 8.60 -16.05
CA GLY A 141 8.06 8.71 -15.70
C GLY A 141 8.86 7.42 -15.90
N LEU A 142 8.20 6.28 -16.12
CA LEU A 142 8.83 5.00 -16.37
C LEU A 142 8.90 4.73 -17.89
N ASP A 143 10.06 5.01 -18.48
CA ASP A 143 10.36 4.60 -19.84
C ASP A 143 10.86 3.15 -19.83
N VAL A 144 10.07 2.25 -20.43
CA VAL A 144 10.38 0.83 -20.53
C VAL A 144 10.59 0.48 -21.98
N SER A 145 11.76 -0.11 -22.27
CA SER A 145 12.07 -0.65 -23.60
C SER A 145 11.18 -1.86 -23.86
N GLN A 146 10.06 -1.62 -24.52
CA GLN A 146 9.00 -2.58 -24.79
C GLN A 146 8.85 -2.80 -26.30
N LYS A 147 8.67 -4.06 -26.74
CA LYS A 147 8.48 -4.39 -28.17
C LYS A 147 7.02 -4.20 -28.61
N SER A 148 6.09 -4.18 -27.66
CA SER A 148 4.65 -3.99 -27.90
C SER A 148 3.98 -3.22 -26.77
N ILE A 149 2.78 -2.70 -27.02
CA ILE A 149 1.97 -2.02 -25.99
C ILE A 149 1.57 -2.99 -24.88
N ARG A 150 1.28 -4.24 -25.23
CA ARG A 150 0.94 -5.31 -24.28
C ARG A 150 2.10 -5.62 -23.33
N GLU A 151 3.32 -5.77 -23.86
CA GLU A 151 4.52 -5.97 -23.04
C GLU A 151 4.74 -4.77 -22.10
N GLY A 152 4.61 -3.55 -22.64
CA GLY A 152 4.67 -2.32 -21.82
C GLY A 152 3.63 -2.29 -20.70
N PHE A 153 2.39 -2.72 -20.98
CA PHE A 153 1.36 -2.85 -19.96
C PHE A 153 1.79 -3.82 -18.85
N ILE A 154 2.25 -5.03 -19.21
CA ILE A 154 2.68 -6.05 -18.23
C ILE A 154 3.83 -5.53 -17.37
N MET A 155 4.85 -4.90 -17.97
CA MET A 155 5.98 -4.32 -17.23
C MET A 155 5.50 -3.24 -16.25
N LYS A 156 4.57 -2.37 -16.66
CA LYS A 156 3.99 -1.34 -15.78
C LYS A 156 3.17 -1.94 -14.64
N ILE A 157 2.43 -3.03 -14.88
CA ILE A 157 1.74 -3.77 -13.82
C ILE A 157 2.73 -4.32 -12.80
N GLN A 158 3.84 -4.93 -13.25
CA GLN A 158 4.89 -5.43 -12.36
C GLN A 158 5.55 -4.30 -11.56
N SER A 159 5.82 -3.14 -12.18
CA SER A 159 6.36 -1.98 -11.48
C SER A 159 5.41 -1.42 -10.41
N ILE A 160 4.11 -1.33 -10.71
CA ILE A 160 3.10 -0.92 -9.72
C ILE A 160 3.05 -1.92 -8.56
N ALA A 161 3.04 -3.21 -8.86
CA ALA A 161 3.04 -4.27 -7.85
C ALA A 161 4.32 -4.24 -7.00
N ALA A 162 5.49 -4.01 -7.60
CA ALA A 162 6.75 -3.85 -6.90
C ALA A 162 6.71 -2.66 -5.91
N THR A 163 6.13 -1.54 -6.33
CA THR A 163 5.92 -0.40 -5.43
C THR A 163 4.97 -0.73 -4.27
N ILE A 164 3.85 -1.41 -4.54
CA ILE A 164 2.93 -1.85 -3.48
C ILE A 164 3.64 -2.80 -2.50
N HIS A 165 4.41 -3.76 -3.02
CA HIS A 165 5.22 -4.69 -2.22
C HIS A 165 6.21 -3.97 -1.29
N LEU A 166 6.91 -2.95 -1.79
CA LEU A 166 7.79 -2.11 -0.97
C LEU A 166 6.99 -1.36 0.10
N CYS A 167 5.86 -0.75 -0.27
CA CYS A 167 4.98 -0.07 0.69
C CYS A 167 4.47 -1.01 1.77
N ILE A 168 4.11 -2.26 1.44
CA ILE A 168 3.71 -3.27 2.43
C ILE A 168 4.85 -3.56 3.39
N ALA A 169 6.07 -3.76 2.88
CA ALA A 169 7.23 -4.07 3.72
C ALA A 169 7.64 -2.91 4.66
N HIS A 170 7.36 -1.67 4.26
CA HIS A 170 7.58 -0.48 5.10
C HIS A 170 6.36 -0.06 5.92
N THR A 171 5.21 -0.71 5.73
CA THR A 171 3.98 -0.42 6.49
C THR A 171 4.05 -1.06 7.86
N PHE A 172 3.60 -0.33 8.88
CA PHE A 172 3.36 -0.86 10.22
C PHE A 172 1.86 -0.94 10.50
N SER A 173 1.46 -1.96 11.25
CA SER A 173 0.07 -2.07 11.73
C SER A 173 -0.25 -0.89 12.63
N ARG A 174 -1.35 -0.20 12.34
CA ARG A 174 -1.88 0.81 13.26
C ARG A 174 -2.22 0.14 14.59
N MET A 175 -1.78 0.76 15.68
CA MET A 175 -2.10 0.29 17.03
C MET A 175 -3.32 1.04 17.56
N ILE A 176 -4.15 0.36 18.36
CA ILE A 176 -5.18 1.03 19.15
C ILE A 176 -4.44 1.81 20.23
N PRO A 177 -4.65 3.14 20.35
CA PRO A 177 -4.08 3.89 21.46
C PRO A 177 -4.61 3.31 22.78
N GLU A 178 -3.71 2.94 23.68
CA GLU A 178 -4.10 2.63 25.05
C GLU A 178 -4.56 3.94 25.71
N TYR A 179 -5.86 4.00 25.99
CA TYR A 179 -6.43 5.06 26.82
C TYR A 179 -6.00 4.80 28.26
N GLU A 180 -5.00 5.53 28.70
CA GLU A 180 -4.67 5.58 30.12
C GLU A 180 -5.76 6.42 30.81
N GLN A 181 -6.38 5.89 31.86
CA GLN A 181 -7.28 6.67 32.68
C GLN A 181 -6.45 7.73 33.40
N VAL A 182 -6.59 8.98 32.96
CA VAL A 182 -5.95 10.10 33.63
C VAL A 182 -6.69 10.31 34.96
N PRO A 183 -5.99 10.29 36.11
CA PRO A 183 -6.60 10.63 37.38
C PRO A 183 -7.33 11.98 37.29
N ILE A 184 -8.53 12.06 37.88
CA ILE A 184 -9.26 13.32 37.95
C ILE A 184 -8.70 14.11 39.14
N CYS A 185 -8.00 15.19 38.85
CA CYS A 185 -7.58 16.22 39.79
C CYS A 185 -8.81 17.04 40.23
N ALA A 186 -8.82 17.46 41.49
CA ALA A 186 -9.89 18.31 42.03
C ALA A 186 -9.87 19.74 41.44
N ASP A 187 -8.72 20.19 40.95
CA ASP A 187 -8.51 21.49 40.34
C ASP A 187 -8.34 21.37 38.82
N ALA A 188 -9.04 22.22 38.07
CA ALA A 188 -9.03 22.19 36.61
C ALA A 188 -7.67 22.59 36.01
N SER A 189 -6.94 23.50 36.66
CA SER A 189 -5.61 23.92 36.22
C SER A 189 -4.58 22.81 36.41
N GLU A 190 -4.65 22.05 37.51
CA GLU A 190 -3.85 20.84 37.73
C GLU A 190 -4.26 19.70 36.78
N GLN A 191 -5.54 19.58 36.42
CA GLN A 191 -5.99 18.59 35.43
C GLN A 191 -5.33 18.81 34.06
N GLU A 192 -5.20 20.08 33.63
CA GLU A 192 -4.52 20.42 32.37
C GLU A 192 -3.04 20.05 32.38
N ILE A 193 -2.35 20.32 33.50
CA ILE A 193 -0.94 19.99 33.68
C ILE A 193 -0.74 18.47 33.66
N GLU A 194 -1.60 17.72 34.35
CA GLU A 194 -1.56 16.26 34.37
C GLU A 194 -1.73 15.66 32.97
N ILE A 195 -2.69 16.16 32.20
CA ILE A 195 -2.91 15.74 30.80
C ILE A 195 -1.69 16.07 29.94
N ALA A 196 -1.13 17.27 30.08
CA ALA A 196 0.04 17.71 29.32
C ALA A 196 1.28 16.88 29.64
N ALA A 197 1.55 16.59 30.92
CA ALA A 197 2.67 15.77 31.36
C ALA A 197 2.59 14.35 30.77
N ARG A 198 1.42 13.69 30.84
CA ARG A 198 1.24 12.35 30.26
C ARG A 198 1.38 12.35 28.73
N ARG A 199 0.94 13.40 28.05
CA ARG A 199 1.17 13.55 26.60
C ARG A 199 2.65 13.67 26.29
N LEU A 200 3.39 14.49 27.04
CA LEU A 200 4.84 14.64 26.88
C LEU A 200 5.54 13.29 27.06
N MET A 201 5.21 12.54 28.11
CA MET A 201 5.76 11.20 28.32
C MET A 201 5.46 10.26 27.14
N LYS A 202 4.23 10.27 26.59
CA LYS A 202 3.88 9.44 25.43
C LYS A 202 4.64 9.83 24.15
N THR A 203 4.95 11.10 23.96
CA THR A 203 5.67 11.59 22.77
C THR A 203 7.19 11.50 22.89
N THR A 204 7.72 11.46 24.11
CA THR A 204 9.17 11.46 24.41
C THR A 204 9.68 10.12 24.93
N ALA A 205 8.83 9.10 25.05
CA ALA A 205 9.23 7.81 25.61
C ALA A 205 10.42 7.19 24.85
N PRO A 206 11.47 6.72 25.56
CA PRO A 206 11.55 6.50 27.01
C PRO A 206 12.39 7.54 27.80
N ASP A 207 12.61 8.76 27.30
CA ASP A 207 13.72 9.61 27.77
C ASP A 207 13.44 10.52 28.99
N ILE A 208 12.20 10.65 29.47
CA ILE A 208 11.88 11.52 30.63
C ILE A 208 10.96 10.86 31.67
N THR A 209 11.17 11.20 32.94
CA THR A 209 10.31 10.77 34.06
C THR A 209 9.02 11.59 34.12
N TYR A 210 8.02 11.11 34.88
CA TYR A 210 6.76 11.84 35.09
C TYR A 210 6.99 13.21 35.73
N GLU A 211 7.89 13.32 36.71
CA GLU A 211 8.22 14.58 37.37
C GLU A 211 8.83 15.59 36.37
N GLN A 212 9.70 15.13 35.48
CA GLN A 212 10.29 15.95 34.43
C GLN A 212 9.22 16.43 33.43
N ALA A 213 8.28 15.54 33.07
CA ALA A 213 7.18 15.89 32.19
C ALA A 213 6.22 16.91 32.82
N VAL A 214 5.93 16.82 34.12
CA VAL A 214 5.13 17.82 34.86
C VAL A 214 5.83 19.17 34.89
N ALA A 215 7.14 19.19 35.15
CA ALA A 215 7.92 20.43 35.14
C ALA A 215 7.89 21.11 33.75
N MET A 216 8.06 20.34 32.68
CA MET A 216 7.95 20.84 31.31
C MET A 216 6.53 21.35 31.00
N ALA A 217 5.49 20.59 31.37
CA ALA A 217 4.09 20.99 31.19
C ALA A 217 3.77 22.32 31.86
N ARG A 218 4.27 22.53 33.09
CA ARG A 218 4.11 23.80 33.82
C ARG A 218 4.82 24.94 33.12
N SER A 219 6.05 24.72 32.65
CA SER A 219 6.81 25.77 31.95
C SER A 219 6.10 26.27 30.67
N PHE A 220 5.36 25.42 29.96
CA PHE A 220 4.54 25.85 28.81
C PHE A 220 3.35 26.73 29.20
N LYS A 221 2.83 26.56 30.42
CA LYS A 221 1.72 27.37 30.95
C LYS A 221 2.17 28.78 31.34
N ASP A 222 3.44 28.92 31.73
CA ASP A 222 4.06 30.20 32.09
C ASP A 222 4.53 31.03 30.87
N ILE A 223 4.56 30.42 29.67
CA ILE A 223 4.95 31.07 28.40
C ILE A 223 3.77 31.82 27.73
N VAL A 224 2.53 31.55 28.16
CA VAL A 224 1.29 32.16 27.63
C VAL A 224 0.75 33.17 28.63
#